data_AF-A0AAN7HS45-F1
#
_entry.id   AF-A0AAN7HS45-F1
#
_cell.length_a   1.000
_cell.length_b   1.000
_cell.length_c   1.000
_cell.angle_alpha   90.00
_cell.angle_beta   90.00
_cell.angle_gamma   90.00
#
_symmetry.space_group_name_H-M   'P 1'
#
loop_
_entity.id
_entity.type
_entity.pdbx_description
1 polymer ?
#
loop_
_entity_poly.entity_id
_entity_poly.type
_entity_poly.pdbx_seq_one_letter_code
_entity_poly.pdbx_strand_id
1 'polypeptide(L)'
;MHKRCELLLRRDSAFGHVRRLFIHGDLEDPFSESKGNGPTDGESKPRDVPFTKLIGLPYDGDDKSSLQSFVNGFNENYSIHKLPSRVLHRTDEFWKPLCRLIALLPGLADLIWNTEITYHHLSSRHFTSTSPFAQTSLIPGSISLFTSPLLYSVWVRSHQGREDGSQYVPSYTTAAVMELVARLAPNLKQVRFSYSRGGGNSGTADGNLFSTWQPWVGFQEAASNGVEERGKSLGALRYLELDGNESASKIRRLGLMQLWERSTDLSALRTLVLRQLASPETHELLNGLEITSLTLHYVDHDDPANFEPVQNFLRSLHRLQSLRILFKTLPSSLDVSACLTKLYLPEEAGLAYYRTLLPSMIEKCPLIEDCAVTIPRFRGGAPEVRLYRLIGSWPRLRHLALTLDASSVLEEQQLFEPRHVSLPQDQSNSVGAGFDDWDGQVRAARIGIPKITKRWVRNVMIDMAADESLALAIFEAISRRKQVRRDSSTSRVITALPLETLSVRVIGGGYLHSPFDYQRSGMNSKMLRFKLNMERSWRVTRDPRDDHRDVLHAVEVGRAQRVETEASLVEREEPLEYLCIFRRIWPERTRGSHWRDDWRSWPLESLEDE
;
A
#
# COMPACT_ATOMS: atom_id res chain seq x y z
N MET A 1 -17.18 -22.06 18.07
CA MET A 1 -16.58 -21.70 16.76
C MET A 1 -16.04 -22.93 16.00
N HIS A 2 -15.04 -23.65 16.51
CA HIS A 2 -14.41 -24.82 15.86
C HIS A 2 -15.40 -25.86 15.28
N LYS A 3 -16.35 -26.38 16.08
CA LYS A 3 -17.36 -27.36 15.62
C LYS A 3 -18.15 -26.86 14.41
N ARG A 4 -18.44 -25.57 14.33
CA ARG A 4 -19.20 -24.97 13.23
C ARG A 4 -18.36 -24.87 11.95
N CYS A 5 -17.08 -24.49 12.06
CA CYS A 5 -16.14 -24.53 10.93
C CYS A 5 -15.97 -25.95 10.40
N GLU A 6 -15.80 -26.93 11.29
CA GLU A 6 -15.69 -28.33 10.91
C GLU A 6 -16.95 -28.83 10.20
N LEU A 7 -18.14 -28.50 10.71
CA LEU A 7 -19.41 -28.87 10.06
C LEU A 7 -19.58 -28.25 8.67
N LEU A 8 -19.19 -26.98 8.50
CA LEU A 8 -19.24 -26.31 7.19
C LEU A 8 -18.29 -26.99 6.19
N LEU A 9 -17.04 -27.23 6.58
CA LEU A 9 -16.07 -27.90 5.71
C LEU A 9 -16.45 -29.36 5.41
N ARG A 10 -17.10 -30.05 6.36
CA ARG A 10 -17.64 -31.42 6.14
C ARG A 10 -18.79 -31.39 5.14
N ARG A 11 -19.74 -30.47 5.32
CA ARG A 11 -20.92 -30.33 4.44
C ARG A 11 -20.49 -30.12 2.99
N ASP A 12 -19.47 -29.30 2.78
CA ASP A 12 -19.07 -28.87 1.44
C ASP A 12 -17.89 -29.70 0.89
N SER A 13 -17.51 -30.81 1.56
CA SER A 13 -16.35 -31.65 1.22
C SER A 13 -15.05 -30.85 0.99
N ALA A 14 -14.90 -29.73 1.70
CA ALA A 14 -13.93 -28.69 1.39
C ALA A 14 -12.55 -28.89 2.04
N PHE A 15 -12.38 -29.86 2.94
CA PHE A 15 -11.13 -30.06 3.70
C PHE A 15 -9.88 -30.20 2.82
N GLY A 16 -9.98 -30.91 1.69
CA GLY A 16 -8.87 -31.09 0.75
C GLY A 16 -8.49 -29.82 -0.02
N HIS A 17 -9.37 -28.82 -0.03
CA HIS A 17 -9.21 -27.59 -0.79
C HIS A 17 -8.68 -26.42 0.06
N VAL A 18 -8.71 -26.54 1.39
CA VAL A 18 -8.18 -25.49 2.27
C VAL A 18 -6.67 -25.45 2.16
N ARG A 19 -6.15 -24.41 1.49
CA ARG A 19 -4.70 -24.18 1.35
C ARG A 19 -4.13 -23.28 2.44
N ARG A 20 -4.93 -22.37 2.99
CA ARG A 20 -4.48 -21.43 4.03
C ARG A 20 -5.45 -21.38 5.19
N LEU A 21 -4.92 -21.33 6.41
CA LEU A 21 -5.70 -21.14 7.64
C LEU A 21 -5.12 -19.96 8.41
N PHE A 22 -5.97 -18.97 8.68
CA PHE A 22 -5.63 -17.80 9.48
C PHE A 22 -6.20 -17.98 10.89
N ILE A 23 -5.34 -17.86 11.88
CA ILE A 23 -5.72 -17.92 13.29
C ILE A 23 -5.36 -16.58 13.90
N HIS A 24 -6.39 -15.83 14.25
CA HIS A 24 -6.27 -14.53 14.89
C HIS A 24 -7.24 -14.48 16.07
N GLY A 25 -6.84 -13.82 17.13
CA GLY A 25 -7.67 -13.64 18.31
C GLY A 25 -7.00 -12.71 19.29
N ASP A 26 -7.77 -11.71 19.73
CA ASP A 26 -7.48 -10.95 20.94
C ASP A 26 -8.19 -11.65 22.10
N LEU A 27 -7.48 -11.83 23.21
CA LEU A 27 -8.14 -12.12 24.47
C LEU A 27 -8.71 -10.81 24.98
N GLU A 28 -9.96 -10.50 24.63
CA GLU A 28 -10.72 -9.61 25.49
C GLU A 28 -10.81 -10.30 26.86
N ASP A 29 -10.38 -9.62 27.92
CA ASP A 29 -10.57 -10.09 29.29
C ASP A 29 -12.09 -10.17 29.50
N PRO A 30 -12.69 -11.37 29.64
CA PRO A 30 -14.12 -11.48 29.89
C PRO A 30 -14.51 -10.86 31.24
N PHE A 31 -13.54 -10.48 32.07
CA PHE A 31 -13.71 -9.83 33.36
C PHE A 31 -13.36 -8.33 33.35
N SER A 32 -12.97 -7.72 32.22
CA SER A 32 -12.90 -6.25 32.16
C SER A 32 -14.33 -5.70 32.03
N GLU A 33 -15.10 -5.79 33.12
CA GLU A 33 -16.21 -4.89 33.33
C GLU A 33 -15.64 -3.48 33.24
N SER A 34 -15.97 -2.76 32.17
CA SER A 34 -15.70 -1.33 32.13
C SER A 34 -16.35 -0.77 33.39
N LYS A 35 -15.54 -0.26 34.33
CA LYS A 35 -16.02 0.50 35.48
C LYS A 35 -16.66 1.78 34.94
N GLY A 36 -17.88 1.65 34.44
CA GLY A 36 -18.79 2.76 34.26
C GLY A 36 -19.10 3.25 35.66
N ASN A 37 -18.64 4.46 35.99
CA ASN A 37 -19.05 5.15 37.20
C ASN A 37 -20.57 5.40 37.12
N GLY A 38 -21.36 4.50 37.67
CA GLY A 38 -22.81 4.64 37.80
C GLY A 38 -23.39 3.47 38.60
N PRO A 39 -24.18 3.71 39.66
CA PRO A 39 -24.86 2.64 40.38
C PRO A 39 -26.13 2.28 39.62
N THR A 40 -26.13 1.14 38.94
CA THR A 40 -27.38 0.52 38.46
C THR A 40 -27.35 -0.95 38.82
N ASP A 41 -28.11 -1.30 39.86
CA ASP A 41 -28.51 -2.67 40.17
C ASP A 41 -29.32 -3.22 38.99
N GLY A 42 -28.75 -4.19 38.28
CA GLY A 42 -29.43 -4.90 37.21
C GLY A 42 -28.52 -5.95 36.61
N GLU A 43 -28.88 -7.23 36.81
CA GLU A 43 -28.19 -8.40 36.24
C GLU A 43 -27.89 -8.21 34.74
N SER A 44 -26.62 -8.00 34.41
CA SER A 44 -26.16 -7.88 33.03
C SER A 44 -26.02 -9.29 32.43
N LYS A 45 -26.92 -9.63 31.49
CA LYS A 45 -26.72 -10.79 30.63
C LYS A 45 -25.44 -10.59 29.79
N PRO A 46 -24.65 -11.65 29.53
CA PRO A 46 -23.47 -11.55 28.67
C PRO A 46 -23.87 -10.99 27.30
N ARG A 47 -23.14 -9.97 26.83
CA ARG A 47 -23.36 -9.35 25.52
C ARG A 47 -23.12 -10.39 24.43
N ASP A 48 -24.16 -10.74 23.68
CA ASP A 48 -24.02 -11.45 22.41
C ASP A 48 -23.32 -10.53 21.41
N VAL A 49 -22.06 -10.81 21.10
CA VAL A 49 -21.29 -10.10 20.07
C VAL A 49 -21.83 -10.55 18.69
N PRO A 50 -22.34 -9.64 17.84
CA PRO A 50 -22.91 -10.03 16.55
C PRO A 50 -21.83 -10.54 15.59
N PHE A 51 -22.00 -11.78 15.13
CA PHE A 51 -21.04 -12.59 14.34
C PHE A 51 -20.95 -12.24 12.83
N THR A 52 -21.29 -11.02 12.41
CA THR A 52 -21.45 -10.68 10.99
C THR A 52 -20.16 -10.49 10.19
N LYS A 53 -18.96 -10.64 10.77
CA LYS A 53 -17.68 -10.34 10.07
C LYS A 53 -16.69 -11.50 9.87
N LEU A 54 -17.06 -12.74 10.18
CA LEU A 54 -16.16 -13.91 10.07
C LEU A 54 -16.66 -14.99 9.09
N ILE A 55 -17.48 -14.61 8.11
CA ILE A 55 -17.77 -15.44 6.95
C ILE A 55 -16.81 -15.00 5.84
N GLY A 56 -15.95 -15.92 5.41
CA GLY A 56 -14.93 -15.66 4.40
C GLY A 56 -15.53 -15.06 3.14
N LEU A 57 -15.15 -13.82 2.85
CA LEU A 57 -15.28 -13.29 1.50
C LEU A 57 -14.48 -14.20 0.56
N PRO A 58 -14.97 -14.49 -0.65
CA PRO A 58 -14.19 -15.22 -1.64
C PRO A 58 -12.85 -14.52 -1.83
N TYR A 59 -11.80 -15.21 -1.41
CA TYR A 59 -10.42 -14.76 -1.51
C TYR A 59 -9.98 -15.02 -2.95
N ASP A 60 -9.94 -13.99 -3.79
CA ASP A 60 -9.27 -14.08 -5.09
C ASP A 60 -7.76 -14.13 -4.86
N GLY A 61 -7.17 -15.25 -5.23
CA GLY A 61 -5.90 -15.78 -4.71
C GLY A 61 -4.61 -14.99 -4.98
N ASP A 62 -4.67 -13.87 -5.70
CA ASP A 62 -3.47 -13.25 -6.29
C ASP A 62 -3.10 -11.87 -5.73
N ASP A 63 -3.96 -11.21 -4.97
CA ASP A 63 -3.66 -9.86 -4.48
C ASP A 63 -2.95 -9.87 -3.11
N LYS A 64 -1.61 -9.88 -3.14
CA LYS A 64 -0.75 -9.68 -1.95
C LYS A 64 -1.06 -8.36 -1.21
N SER A 65 -1.64 -7.36 -1.87
CA SER A 65 -2.04 -6.11 -1.23
C SER A 65 -3.25 -6.28 -0.31
N SER A 66 -4.13 -7.26 -0.58
CA SER A 66 -5.28 -7.61 0.26
C SER A 66 -4.86 -8.23 1.59
N LEU A 67 -3.82 -9.07 1.60
CA LEU A 67 -3.25 -9.62 2.84
C LEU A 67 -2.57 -8.52 3.67
N GLN A 68 -1.93 -7.56 3.00
CA GLN A 68 -1.32 -6.40 3.68
C GLN A 68 -2.38 -5.42 4.21
N SER A 69 -3.46 -5.15 3.45
CA SER A 69 -4.55 -4.27 3.90
C SER A 69 -5.38 -4.92 5.01
N PHE A 70 -5.58 -6.24 4.95
CA PHE A 70 -6.17 -7.01 6.04
C PHE A 70 -5.33 -6.83 7.31
N VAL A 71 -4.03 -7.14 7.28
CA VAL A 71 -3.21 -7.04 8.50
C VAL A 71 -2.96 -5.60 8.95
N ASN A 72 -2.86 -4.63 8.04
CA ASN A 72 -2.70 -3.22 8.40
C ASN A 72 -3.99 -2.63 9.00
N GLY A 73 -5.16 -2.94 8.43
CA GLY A 73 -6.45 -2.40 8.86
C GLY A 73 -6.86 -2.83 10.28
N PHE A 74 -6.35 -3.95 10.78
CA PHE A 74 -6.56 -4.38 12.17
C PHE A 74 -5.51 -3.80 13.15
N ASN A 75 -4.33 -3.41 12.68
CA ASN A 75 -3.20 -2.98 13.51
C ASN A 75 -3.21 -1.49 13.90
N GLU A 76 -4.07 -0.66 13.32
CA GLU A 76 -4.10 0.79 13.54
C GLU A 76 -5.07 1.25 14.66
N ASN A 77 -5.91 0.35 15.21
CA ASN A 77 -7.03 0.76 16.08
C ASN A 77 -7.03 0.22 17.53
N TYR A 78 -5.97 -0.44 18.02
CA TYR A 78 -5.99 -1.05 19.35
C TYR A 78 -4.79 -0.69 20.23
N SER A 79 -5.07 -0.11 21.39
CA SER A 79 -4.14 -0.02 22.52
C SER A 79 -4.08 -1.38 23.21
N ILE A 80 -2.88 -1.99 23.25
CA ILE A 80 -2.64 -3.26 23.92
C ILE A 80 -2.77 -3.03 25.44
N HIS A 81 -3.89 -3.42 26.03
CA HIS A 81 -3.96 -3.63 27.47
C HIS A 81 -3.34 -5.00 27.75
N LYS A 82 -2.14 -5.02 28.36
CA LYS A 82 -1.49 -6.28 28.75
C LYS A 82 -2.38 -7.04 29.73
N LEU A 83 -2.80 -8.24 29.36
CA LEU A 83 -3.39 -9.18 30.30
C LEU A 83 -2.35 -9.56 31.37
N PRO A 84 -2.75 -9.73 32.64
CA PRO A 84 -1.86 -10.26 33.66
C PRO A 84 -1.29 -11.61 33.22
N SER A 85 0.01 -11.85 33.44
CA SER A 85 0.73 -13.09 33.06
C SER A 85 0.03 -14.38 33.51
N ARG A 86 -0.85 -14.30 34.51
CA ARG A 86 -1.65 -15.42 35.03
C ARG A 86 -2.74 -15.92 34.07
N VAL A 87 -3.16 -15.15 33.07
CA VAL A 87 -4.21 -15.56 32.11
C VAL A 87 -3.63 -16.37 30.93
N LEU A 88 -2.31 -16.27 30.67
CA LEU A 88 -1.64 -16.93 29.54
C LEU A 88 -1.45 -18.44 29.71
N HIS A 89 -1.73 -19.00 30.89
CA HIS A 89 -1.65 -20.44 31.18
C HIS A 89 -3.00 -21.14 31.10
N ARG A 90 -3.81 -20.86 30.08
CA ARG A 90 -4.98 -21.73 29.81
C ARG A 90 -4.47 -23.08 29.32
N THR A 91 -4.98 -24.15 29.93
CA THR A 91 -4.55 -25.53 29.73
C THR A 91 -4.60 -25.95 28.26
N ASP A 92 -3.70 -26.85 27.86
CA ASP A 92 -3.57 -27.32 26.47
C ASP A 92 -4.87 -27.89 25.87
N GLU A 93 -5.82 -28.24 26.74
CA GLU A 93 -7.20 -28.63 26.46
C GLU A 93 -7.95 -27.68 25.51
N PHE A 94 -7.78 -26.36 25.66
CA PHE A 94 -8.54 -25.36 24.88
C PHE A 94 -8.22 -25.39 23.37
N TRP A 95 -7.00 -25.81 23.03
CA TRP A 95 -6.50 -25.81 21.65
C TRP A 95 -6.62 -27.17 20.96
N LYS A 96 -6.87 -28.25 21.71
CA LYS A 96 -7.13 -29.59 21.14
C LYS A 96 -8.14 -29.58 19.99
N PRO A 97 -9.27 -28.83 20.04
CA PRO A 97 -10.18 -28.74 18.92
C PRO A 97 -9.52 -28.17 17.66
N LEU A 98 -8.74 -27.09 17.81
CA LEU A 98 -8.05 -26.45 16.68
C LEU A 98 -6.99 -27.37 16.06
N CYS A 99 -6.23 -28.09 16.88
CA CYS A 99 -5.28 -29.09 16.38
C CYS A 99 -5.98 -30.22 15.62
N ARG A 100 -7.13 -30.69 16.12
CA ARG A 100 -7.97 -31.65 15.38
C ARG A 100 -8.45 -31.08 14.05
N LEU A 101 -8.84 -29.81 14.00
CA LEU A 101 -9.20 -29.17 12.73
C LEU A 101 -8.03 -29.18 11.75
N ILE A 102 -6.86 -28.74 12.19
CA ILE A 102 -5.66 -28.65 11.35
C ILE A 102 -5.25 -30.03 10.82
N ALA A 103 -5.32 -31.06 11.67
CA ALA A 103 -5.05 -32.44 11.26
C ALA A 103 -6.03 -32.96 10.19
N LEU A 104 -7.24 -32.38 10.10
CA LEU A 104 -8.24 -32.70 9.08
C LEU A 104 -8.04 -31.94 7.77
N LEU A 105 -7.04 -31.05 7.65
CA LEU A 105 -6.79 -30.23 6.45
C LEU A 105 -5.56 -30.76 5.68
N PRO A 106 -5.67 -31.85 4.92
CA PRO A 106 -4.53 -32.45 4.20
C PRO A 106 -3.98 -31.52 3.10
N GLY A 107 -4.78 -30.54 2.67
CA GLY A 107 -4.39 -29.56 1.67
C GLY A 107 -3.65 -28.34 2.21
N LEU A 108 -3.52 -28.21 3.54
CA LEU A 108 -3.02 -27.00 4.18
C LEU A 108 -1.55 -26.75 3.82
N ALA A 109 -1.31 -25.69 3.06
CA ALA A 109 0.02 -25.24 2.68
C ALA A 109 0.54 -24.18 3.66
N ASP A 110 -0.33 -23.27 4.10
CA ASP A 110 0.02 -22.10 4.92
C ASP A 110 -0.84 -22.05 6.19
N LEU A 111 -0.21 -22.08 7.35
CA LEU A 111 -0.84 -21.77 8.63
C LEU A 111 -0.33 -20.41 9.06
N ILE A 112 -1.21 -19.42 9.21
CA ILE A 112 -0.85 -18.05 9.59
C ILE A 112 -1.39 -17.82 11.01
N TRP A 113 -0.46 -17.72 11.95
CA TRP A 113 -0.76 -17.49 13.35
C TRP A 113 -0.53 -16.03 13.70
N ASN A 114 -1.53 -15.34 14.24
CA ASN A 114 -1.47 -13.97 14.72
C ASN A 114 -2.24 -13.83 16.05
N THR A 115 -1.72 -14.45 17.11
CA THR A 115 -2.28 -14.38 18.46
C THR A 115 -1.17 -14.25 19.49
N GLU A 116 -1.47 -13.64 20.64
CA GLU A 116 -0.52 -13.50 21.76
C GLU A 116 -0.31 -14.80 22.55
N ILE A 117 -1.13 -15.82 22.32
CA ILE A 117 -1.07 -17.08 23.06
C ILE A 117 -0.25 -18.09 22.25
N THR A 118 0.76 -18.68 22.88
CA THR A 118 1.60 -19.72 22.26
C THR A 118 1.11 -21.11 22.64
N TYR A 119 1.00 -21.99 21.63
CA TYR A 119 0.61 -23.39 21.82
C TYR A 119 1.78 -24.32 21.47
N HIS A 120 2.01 -25.32 22.33
CA HIS A 120 3.22 -26.16 22.34
C HIS A 120 3.29 -27.23 21.23
N HIS A 121 2.23 -27.44 20.43
CA HIS A 121 2.15 -28.55 19.47
C HIS A 121 1.86 -28.16 18.01
N LEU A 122 1.88 -26.87 17.67
CA LEU A 122 1.67 -26.44 16.29
C LEU A 122 2.99 -26.26 15.55
N SER A 123 3.29 -27.17 14.63
CA SER A 123 4.35 -27.00 13.64
C SER A 123 3.81 -26.11 12.51
N SER A 124 3.95 -24.78 12.65
CA SER A 124 3.43 -23.83 11.65
C SER A 124 4.46 -23.49 10.57
N ARG A 125 3.98 -23.24 9.34
CA ARG A 125 4.81 -22.72 8.23
C ARG A 125 4.95 -21.20 8.21
N HIS A 126 3.95 -20.46 8.71
CA HIS A 126 3.99 -19.01 8.79
C HIS A 126 3.63 -18.53 10.20
N PHE A 127 4.42 -17.60 10.74
CA PHE A 127 4.20 -17.08 12.08
C PHE A 127 4.24 -15.56 12.08
N THR A 128 3.22 -14.93 12.67
CA THR A 128 3.16 -13.49 12.92
C THR A 128 3.09 -13.28 14.42
N SER A 129 3.93 -12.42 14.96
CA SER A 129 3.93 -12.14 16.38
C SER A 129 4.35 -10.73 16.70
N THR A 130 3.59 -10.12 17.60
CA THR A 130 3.67 -8.69 17.90
C THR A 130 4.40 -8.40 19.22
N SER A 131 4.73 -9.39 20.06
CA SER A 131 5.26 -9.09 21.41
C SER A 131 6.01 -10.16 22.25
N PRO A 132 6.29 -11.41 21.83
CA PRO A 132 6.66 -12.47 22.78
C PRO A 132 8.07 -12.31 23.38
N PHE A 133 8.88 -11.40 22.85
CA PHE A 133 10.29 -11.20 23.22
C PHE A 133 10.52 -10.02 24.18
N ALA A 134 9.47 -9.48 24.79
CA ALA A 134 9.58 -8.44 25.80
C ALA A 134 10.06 -8.96 27.17
N GLN A 135 10.15 -10.28 27.35
CA GLN A 135 10.59 -10.92 28.58
C GLN A 135 12.03 -11.44 28.46
N THR A 136 12.74 -11.48 29.59
CA THR A 136 14.11 -12.01 29.69
C THR A 136 14.18 -13.52 29.41
N SER A 137 13.07 -14.24 29.57
CA SER A 137 12.91 -15.64 29.20
C SER A 137 11.68 -15.83 28.31
N LEU A 138 11.81 -16.72 27.32
CA LEU A 138 10.68 -17.13 26.49
C LEU A 138 9.87 -18.22 27.18
N ILE A 139 8.55 -18.18 27.04
CA ILE A 139 7.68 -19.29 27.46
C ILE A 139 8.09 -20.56 26.65
N PRO A 140 8.29 -21.73 27.29
CA PRO A 140 8.76 -22.94 26.60
C PRO A 140 7.98 -23.32 25.33
N GLY A 141 6.68 -23.00 25.27
CA GLY A 141 5.84 -23.28 24.10
C GLY A 141 6.13 -22.40 22.91
N SER A 142 6.44 -21.13 23.17
CA SER A 142 6.90 -20.19 22.15
C SER A 142 8.18 -20.70 21.50
N ILE A 143 9.10 -21.28 22.28
CA ILE A 143 10.37 -21.82 21.79
C ILE A 143 10.12 -22.92 20.75
N SER A 144 9.25 -23.88 21.02
CA SER A 144 8.94 -25.00 20.09
C SER A 144 8.43 -24.54 18.72
N LEU A 145 7.71 -23.42 18.69
CA LEU A 145 7.18 -22.83 17.47
C LEU A 145 8.28 -22.11 16.68
N PHE A 146 9.14 -21.37 17.38
CA PHE A 146 10.27 -20.67 16.81
C PHE A 146 11.35 -21.63 16.29
N THR A 147 11.63 -22.71 17.00
CA THR A 147 12.59 -23.74 16.58
C THR A 147 11.98 -24.75 15.60
N SER A 148 10.72 -24.57 15.20
CA SER A 148 10.05 -25.49 14.29
C SER A 148 10.78 -25.54 12.95
N PRO A 149 11.15 -26.74 12.44
CA PRO A 149 11.76 -26.86 11.11
C PRO A 149 10.78 -26.49 10.00
N LEU A 150 9.49 -26.33 10.28
CA LEU A 150 8.51 -25.90 9.29
C LEU A 150 8.43 -24.38 9.16
N LEU A 151 8.99 -23.62 10.10
CA LEU A 151 8.89 -22.16 10.10
C LEU A 151 9.60 -21.55 8.88
N TYR A 152 8.82 -20.96 7.97
CA TYR A 152 9.31 -20.40 6.70
C TYR A 152 9.31 -18.86 6.68
N SER A 153 8.35 -18.22 7.34
CA SER A 153 8.31 -16.76 7.50
C SER A 153 7.98 -16.32 8.91
N VAL A 154 8.58 -15.19 9.32
CA VAL A 154 8.22 -14.49 10.54
C VAL A 154 7.86 -13.03 10.24
N TRP A 155 6.79 -12.54 10.86
CA TRP A 155 6.53 -11.11 10.96
C TRP A 155 6.56 -10.69 12.41
N VAL A 156 7.49 -9.80 12.73
CA VAL A 156 7.79 -9.35 14.07
C VAL A 156 7.60 -7.84 14.16
N ARG A 157 6.87 -7.41 15.19
CA ARG A 157 6.79 -5.99 15.58
C ARG A 157 7.57 -5.80 16.87
N SER A 158 8.59 -4.97 16.83
CA SER A 158 9.33 -4.56 18.02
C SER A 158 8.78 -3.22 18.49
N HIS A 159 8.15 -3.23 19.66
CA HIS A 159 7.79 -2.01 20.36
C HIS A 159 8.86 -1.67 21.39
N GLN A 160 9.40 -0.47 21.29
CA GLN A 160 10.26 0.09 22.32
C GLN A 160 9.50 1.25 22.97
N GLY A 161 8.76 0.95 24.04
CA GLY A 161 7.91 1.89 24.75
C GLY A 161 8.19 1.88 26.24
N ARG A 162 7.97 3.02 26.90
CA ARG A 162 7.82 3.05 28.37
C ARG A 162 6.52 2.30 28.69
N GLU A 163 6.58 1.40 29.67
CA GLU A 163 5.35 1.00 30.35
C GLU A 163 4.78 2.21 31.09
N ASP A 164 3.46 2.26 31.23
CA ASP A 164 2.75 3.29 31.98
C ASP A 164 3.30 3.36 33.41
N GLY A 165 4.25 4.27 33.65
CA GLY A 165 4.99 4.40 34.90
C GLY A 165 6.50 4.23 34.75
N SER A 166 7.18 5.31 34.32
CA SER A 166 8.63 5.66 34.43
C SER A 166 9.74 4.64 34.11
N GLN A 167 9.53 3.32 34.19
CA GLN A 167 10.54 2.30 33.93
C GLN A 167 10.51 1.89 32.46
N TYR A 168 11.68 1.98 31.84
CA TYR A 168 11.90 1.50 30.50
C TYR A 168 12.12 -0.01 30.55
N VAL A 169 11.27 -0.78 29.87
CA VAL A 169 11.47 -2.22 29.70
C VAL A 169 12.24 -2.46 28.41
N PRO A 170 13.43 -3.10 28.46
CA PRO A 170 14.16 -3.43 27.24
C PRO A 170 13.39 -4.45 26.40
N SER A 171 13.34 -4.20 25.09
CA SER A 171 12.83 -5.17 24.12
C SER A 171 13.99 -5.99 23.58
N TYR A 172 13.96 -7.31 23.79
CA TYR A 172 14.95 -8.25 23.25
C TYR A 172 14.55 -8.82 21.89
N THR A 173 13.46 -8.32 21.32
CA THR A 173 12.86 -8.76 20.06
C THR A 173 13.85 -8.84 18.90
N THR A 174 14.68 -7.81 18.72
CA THR A 174 15.66 -7.81 17.63
C THR A 174 16.68 -8.94 17.81
N ALA A 175 17.27 -9.07 19.00
CA ALA A 175 18.26 -10.10 19.28
C ALA A 175 17.66 -11.51 19.09
N ALA A 176 16.41 -11.70 19.52
CA ALA A 176 15.71 -12.96 19.37
C ALA A 176 15.45 -13.37 17.92
N VAL A 177 15.03 -12.43 17.08
CA VAL A 177 14.85 -12.71 15.65
C VAL A 177 16.18 -13.00 14.96
N MET A 178 17.25 -12.31 15.35
CA MET A 178 18.58 -12.55 14.80
C MET A 178 19.07 -13.96 15.16
N GLU A 179 18.91 -14.39 16.41
CA GLU A 179 19.27 -15.75 16.84
C GLU A 179 18.39 -16.81 16.17
N LEU A 180 17.10 -16.50 15.98
CA LEU A 180 16.15 -17.34 15.26
C LEU A 180 16.64 -17.64 13.83
N VAL A 181 17.01 -16.58 13.12
CA VAL A 181 17.49 -16.64 11.73
C VAL A 181 18.85 -17.34 11.65
N ALA A 182 19.74 -17.07 12.59
CA ALA A 182 21.09 -17.60 12.56
C ALA A 182 21.13 -19.10 12.87
N ARG A 183 20.33 -19.61 13.81
CA ARG A 183 20.57 -20.97 14.35
C ARG A 183 19.34 -21.84 14.55
N LEU A 184 18.18 -21.25 14.80
CA LEU A 184 17.06 -22.00 15.38
C LEU A 184 16.00 -22.38 14.35
N ALA A 185 15.87 -21.60 13.27
CA ALA A 185 14.91 -21.86 12.20
C ALA A 185 15.64 -21.99 10.84
N PRO A 186 16.24 -23.14 10.54
CA PRO A 186 17.06 -23.33 9.33
C PRO A 186 16.29 -23.12 8.01
N ASN A 187 14.96 -23.32 8.05
CA ASN A 187 14.07 -23.16 6.91
C ASN A 187 13.42 -21.77 6.83
N LEU A 188 13.73 -20.86 7.75
CA LEU A 188 13.26 -19.48 7.70
C LEU A 188 13.87 -18.75 6.50
N LYS A 189 13.03 -18.29 5.57
CA LYS A 189 13.46 -17.58 4.35
C LYS A 189 12.91 -16.16 4.26
N GLN A 190 11.90 -15.81 5.04
CA GLN A 190 11.26 -14.50 4.96
C GLN A 190 11.13 -13.87 6.35
N VAL A 191 11.60 -12.65 6.48
CA VAL A 191 11.44 -11.87 7.71
C VAL A 191 10.83 -10.52 7.38
N ARG A 192 9.77 -10.16 8.10
CA ARG A 192 9.24 -8.80 8.19
C ARG A 192 9.48 -8.29 9.58
N PHE A 193 10.19 -7.18 9.69
CA PHE A 193 10.55 -6.60 10.96
C PHE A 193 10.08 -5.16 10.99
N SER A 194 9.09 -4.86 11.83
CA SER A 194 8.57 -3.51 12.03
C SER A 194 9.03 -2.98 13.39
N TYR A 195 9.64 -1.81 13.39
CA TYR A 195 10.14 -1.15 14.58
C TYR A 195 9.28 0.08 14.92
N SER A 196 8.54 0.00 16.01
CA SER A 196 7.74 1.10 16.52
C SER A 196 8.36 1.65 17.80
N ARG A 197 8.73 2.93 17.78
CA ARG A 197 9.07 3.68 18.99
C ARG A 197 7.78 4.17 19.63
N GLY A 198 7.54 3.81 20.90
CA GLY A 198 6.53 4.49 21.71
C GLY A 198 6.94 5.96 21.88
N GLY A 199 6.00 6.90 21.70
CA GLY A 199 6.21 8.35 21.51
C GLY A 199 6.91 9.15 22.62
N GLY A 200 7.84 8.56 23.38
CA GLY A 200 8.65 9.24 24.38
C GLY A 200 9.87 9.95 23.76
N ASN A 201 9.89 11.28 23.86
CA ASN A 201 10.94 12.17 23.37
C ASN A 201 12.25 12.16 24.18
N SER A 202 12.45 11.24 25.14
CA SER A 202 13.70 11.22 25.92
C SER A 202 14.83 10.56 25.13
N GLY A 203 15.60 11.35 24.39
CA GLY A 203 16.90 10.95 23.90
C GLY A 203 17.86 10.75 25.07
N THR A 204 18.31 9.53 25.29
CA THR A 204 19.64 9.34 25.87
C THR A 204 20.64 9.82 24.81
N ALA A 205 21.51 10.75 25.19
CA ALA A 205 22.41 11.48 24.28
C ALA A 205 23.37 10.56 23.51
N ASP A 206 23.56 9.33 23.97
CA ASP A 206 24.65 8.46 23.50
C ASP A 206 24.28 7.62 22.26
N GLY A 207 23.03 7.68 21.79
CA GLY A 207 22.59 7.00 20.55
C GLY A 207 22.65 5.46 20.56
N ASN A 208 23.31 4.86 21.54
CA ASN A 208 23.45 3.42 21.71
C ASN A 208 22.19 2.83 22.32
N LEU A 209 21.46 2.03 21.53
CA LEU A 209 20.32 1.23 21.99
C LEU A 209 20.72 0.13 22.98
N PHE A 210 22.03 -0.13 23.14
CA PHE A 210 22.54 -1.39 23.70
C PHE A 210 23.56 -1.24 24.84
N SER A 211 23.96 -0.04 25.23
CA SER A 211 25.15 0.13 26.10
C SER A 211 24.92 -0.11 27.60
N THR A 212 23.69 -0.36 28.08
CA THR A 212 23.44 -0.62 29.52
C THR A 212 22.54 -1.81 29.82
N TRP A 213 22.11 -2.58 28.81
CA TRP A 213 21.18 -3.68 29.03
C TRP A 213 21.91 -4.98 29.38
N GLN A 214 21.34 -5.74 30.32
CA GLN A 214 21.79 -7.10 30.57
C GLN A 214 21.75 -7.89 29.24
N PRO A 215 22.78 -8.71 28.95
CA PRO A 215 22.77 -9.58 27.78
C PRO A 215 21.50 -10.39 27.76
N TRP A 216 20.84 -10.44 26.61
CA TRP A 216 19.69 -11.33 26.46
C TRP A 216 20.16 -12.76 26.67
N VAL A 217 19.57 -13.44 27.66
CA VAL A 217 19.92 -14.83 28.02
C VAL A 217 19.48 -15.81 26.91
N GLY A 218 18.72 -15.32 25.92
CA GLY A 218 18.55 -15.99 24.64
C GLY A 218 17.75 -17.26 24.71
N PHE A 219 18.03 -18.15 23.77
CA PHE A 219 17.50 -19.52 23.73
C PHE A 219 18.45 -20.52 24.42
N GLN A 220 19.21 -20.10 25.44
CA GLN A 220 20.30 -20.89 26.03
C GLN A 220 19.85 -22.29 26.50
N GLU A 221 18.65 -22.44 27.06
CA GLU A 221 18.09 -23.75 27.46
C GLU A 221 17.73 -24.65 26.25
N ALA A 222 17.36 -24.06 25.11
CA ALA A 222 17.10 -24.81 23.88
C ALA A 222 18.40 -25.20 23.16
N ALA A 223 19.43 -24.35 23.25
CA ALA A 223 20.74 -24.61 22.66
C ALA A 223 21.54 -25.70 23.43
N SER A 224 21.37 -25.77 24.75
CA SER A 224 22.09 -26.72 25.61
C SER A 224 21.59 -28.17 25.52
N ASN A 225 20.41 -28.42 24.94
CA ASN A 225 19.80 -29.76 24.85
C ASN A 225 20.08 -30.53 23.53
N GLY A 226 21.03 -30.11 22.69
CA GLY A 226 21.41 -30.94 21.52
C GLY A 226 22.14 -30.26 20.37
N VAL A 227 22.60 -29.02 20.53
CA VAL A 227 23.41 -28.35 19.50
C VAL A 227 24.82 -28.15 20.06
N GLU A 228 25.59 -29.24 20.10
CA GLU A 228 27.07 -29.12 20.06
C GLU A 228 27.44 -28.17 18.92
N GLU A 229 28.53 -27.43 19.11
CA GLU A 229 29.17 -26.40 18.28
C GLU A 229 29.10 -26.63 16.75
N ARG A 230 27.90 -26.67 16.17
CA ARG A 230 27.70 -26.49 14.74
C ARG A 230 28.18 -25.08 14.48
N GLY A 231 29.39 -24.98 13.93
CA GLY A 231 30.04 -23.71 13.60
C GLY A 231 29.02 -22.76 13.03
N LYS A 232 29.01 -21.51 13.51
CA LYS A 232 27.99 -20.48 13.25
C LYS A 232 27.57 -20.46 11.78
N SER A 233 26.61 -21.30 11.40
CA SER A 233 26.07 -21.31 10.06
C SER A 233 25.17 -20.09 9.98
N LEU A 234 25.46 -19.16 9.09
CA LEU A 234 24.57 -18.03 8.89
C LEU A 234 23.23 -18.52 8.34
N GLY A 235 22.14 -17.87 8.73
CA GLY A 235 20.85 -18.05 8.06
C GLY A 235 20.94 -17.68 6.57
N ALA A 236 19.95 -18.04 5.77
CA ALA A 236 19.93 -17.70 4.33
C ALA A 236 18.57 -17.14 3.94
N LEU A 237 18.33 -15.88 4.31
CA LEU A 237 17.09 -15.18 4.00
C LEU A 237 16.98 -14.83 2.51
N ARG A 238 15.78 -15.02 1.94
CA ARG A 238 15.43 -14.63 0.57
C ARG A 238 14.60 -13.34 0.51
N TYR A 239 13.87 -13.04 1.59
CA TYR A 239 13.05 -11.84 1.73
C TYR A 239 13.33 -11.17 3.08
N LEU A 240 13.62 -9.87 3.04
CA LEU A 240 13.78 -9.04 4.22
C LEU A 240 12.97 -7.76 4.04
N GLU A 241 12.08 -7.48 4.98
CA GLU A 241 11.36 -6.21 5.07
C GLU A 241 11.69 -5.54 6.39
N LEU A 242 12.20 -4.32 6.28
CA LEU A 242 12.54 -3.46 7.40
C LEU A 242 11.61 -2.27 7.37
N ASP A 243 10.71 -2.26 8.34
CA ASP A 243 9.77 -1.20 8.59
C ASP A 243 10.15 -0.49 9.89
N GLY A 244 10.01 0.82 9.93
CA GLY A 244 10.12 1.52 11.19
C GLY A 244 9.60 2.94 11.11
N ASN A 245 9.28 3.49 12.28
CA ASN A 245 8.80 4.86 12.38
C ASN A 245 9.92 5.89 12.11
N GLU A 246 9.62 6.90 11.27
CA GLU A 246 10.51 7.98 10.81
C GLU A 246 11.21 8.76 11.93
N SER A 247 10.61 8.84 13.13
CA SER A 247 11.18 9.56 14.28
C SER A 247 12.41 8.91 14.93
N ALA A 248 12.94 7.81 14.38
CA ALA A 248 14.20 7.23 14.82
C ALA A 248 15.41 7.93 14.16
N SER A 249 16.28 8.52 14.98
CA SER A 249 17.47 9.27 14.56
C SER A 249 18.43 8.46 13.67
N LYS A 250 19.15 9.16 12.76
CA LYS A 250 20.11 8.61 11.77
C LYS A 250 21.10 7.58 12.36
N ILE A 251 21.59 7.80 13.58
CA ILE A 251 22.56 6.94 14.28
C ILE A 251 22.03 5.51 14.56
N ARG A 252 20.70 5.34 14.67
CA ARG A 252 20.09 4.03 14.99
C ARG A 252 19.94 3.08 13.79
N ARG A 253 20.17 3.57 12.57
CA ARG A 253 19.85 2.88 11.30
C ARG A 253 20.96 1.93 10.84
N LEU A 254 22.21 2.34 11.02
CA LEU A 254 23.44 1.57 10.77
C LEU A 254 23.50 0.25 11.58
N GLY A 255 23.13 0.32 12.85
CA GLY A 255 23.25 -0.83 13.75
C GLY A 255 22.39 -2.02 13.34
N LEU A 256 21.22 -1.77 12.73
CA LEU A 256 20.29 -2.87 12.40
C LEU A 256 20.80 -3.72 11.23
N MET A 257 21.36 -3.09 10.18
CA MET A 257 21.87 -3.82 9.02
C MET A 257 23.15 -4.59 9.32
N GLN A 258 24.04 -4.01 10.13
CA GLN A 258 25.23 -4.73 10.63
C GLN A 258 24.84 -5.93 11.52
N LEU A 259 23.71 -5.86 12.24
CA LEU A 259 23.20 -7.00 12.98
C LEU A 259 22.67 -8.11 12.06
N TRP A 260 22.02 -7.74 10.95
CA TRP A 260 21.55 -8.70 9.95
C TRP A 260 22.73 -9.41 9.25
N GLU A 261 23.77 -8.68 8.86
CA GLU A 261 24.98 -9.24 8.26
C GLU A 261 25.64 -10.30 9.15
N ARG A 262 25.60 -10.12 10.48
CA ARG A 262 26.14 -11.10 11.45
C ARG A 262 25.28 -12.36 11.63
N SER A 263 24.03 -12.32 11.18
CA SER A 263 23.01 -13.33 11.51
C SER A 263 22.51 -14.09 10.27
N THR A 264 22.63 -13.50 9.09
CA THR A 264 22.24 -14.12 7.82
C THR A 264 23.29 -13.84 6.74
N ASP A 265 23.47 -14.80 5.85
CA ASP A 265 24.12 -14.61 4.57
C ASP A 265 23.18 -13.79 3.68
N LEU A 266 23.59 -12.55 3.41
CA LEU A 266 22.83 -11.60 2.58
C LEU A 266 22.95 -11.91 1.09
N SER A 267 23.91 -12.76 0.65
CA SER A 267 24.06 -13.12 -0.76
C SER A 267 22.86 -13.90 -1.31
N ALA A 268 22.13 -14.60 -0.43
CA ALA A 268 20.91 -15.31 -0.75
C ALA A 268 19.67 -14.40 -0.89
N LEU A 269 19.80 -13.12 -0.53
CA LEU A 269 18.69 -12.18 -0.49
C LEU A 269 18.24 -11.81 -1.91
N ARG A 270 16.94 -12.00 -2.20
CA ARG A 270 16.35 -11.70 -3.51
C ARG A 270 15.37 -10.54 -3.46
N THR A 271 14.67 -10.38 -2.34
CA THR A 271 13.69 -9.31 -2.13
C THR A 271 14.05 -8.50 -0.91
N LEU A 272 14.18 -7.19 -1.08
CA LEU A 272 14.42 -6.24 -0.01
C LEU A 272 13.33 -5.16 -0.02
N VAL A 273 12.69 -4.95 1.12
CA VAL A 273 11.72 -3.88 1.34
C VAL A 273 12.26 -2.98 2.44
N LEU A 274 12.63 -1.76 2.09
CA LEU A 274 13.08 -0.74 3.02
C LEU A 274 11.96 0.29 3.12
N ARG A 275 11.26 0.34 4.25
CA ARG A 275 10.27 1.40 4.50
C ARG A 275 10.88 2.65 5.13
N GLN A 276 12.20 2.66 5.27
CA GLN A 276 12.96 3.74 5.87
C GLN A 276 14.17 4.07 5.00
N LEU A 277 14.67 5.31 5.17
CA LEU A 277 15.87 5.79 4.51
C LEU A 277 17.09 4.98 4.99
N ALA A 278 17.65 4.19 4.08
CA ALA A 278 18.96 3.57 4.27
C ALA A 278 20.02 4.69 4.37
N SER A 279 20.90 4.57 5.36
CA SER A 279 22.04 5.48 5.46
C SER A 279 23.03 5.20 4.31
N PRO A 280 23.91 6.13 3.94
CA PRO A 280 24.94 5.90 2.92
C PRO A 280 25.74 4.61 3.16
N GLU A 281 26.06 4.32 4.42
CA GLU A 281 26.78 3.12 4.82
C GLU A 281 25.93 1.85 4.69
N THR A 282 24.61 1.97 4.83
CA THR A 282 23.67 0.88 4.53
C THR A 282 23.68 0.57 3.04
N HIS A 283 23.79 1.60 2.19
CA HIS A 283 23.91 1.39 0.74
C HIS A 283 25.22 0.69 0.37
N GLU A 284 26.32 1.03 1.03
CA GLU A 284 27.61 0.34 0.86
C GLU A 284 27.53 -1.14 1.24
N LEU A 285 26.88 -1.46 2.36
CA LEU A 285 26.72 -2.85 2.81
C LEU A 285 25.80 -3.67 1.89
N LEU A 286 24.80 -3.02 1.29
CA LEU A 286 23.91 -3.66 0.32
C LEU A 286 24.51 -3.68 -1.10
N ASN A 287 25.67 -3.07 -1.30
CA ASN A 287 26.34 -3.03 -2.60
C ASN A 287 26.84 -4.43 -2.98
N GLY A 288 26.65 -4.82 -4.24
CA GLY A 288 27.03 -6.15 -4.73
C GLY A 288 26.05 -7.28 -4.40
N LEU A 289 24.92 -6.99 -3.73
CA LEU A 289 23.87 -7.99 -3.53
C LEU A 289 23.10 -8.27 -4.82
N GLU A 290 22.76 -9.54 -5.04
CA GLU A 290 22.00 -10.00 -6.19
C GLU A 290 20.48 -9.86 -5.98
N ILE A 291 20.02 -8.65 -5.62
CA ILE A 291 18.62 -8.34 -5.37
C ILE A 291 17.86 -8.29 -6.70
N THR A 292 16.76 -9.03 -6.80
CA THR A 292 15.87 -9.03 -7.97
C THR A 292 14.64 -8.16 -7.77
N SER A 293 14.22 -7.91 -6.53
CA SER A 293 13.08 -7.06 -6.20
C SER A 293 13.41 -6.10 -5.06
N LEU A 294 13.22 -4.81 -5.30
CA LEU A 294 13.46 -3.74 -4.33
C LEU A 294 12.21 -2.90 -4.15
N THR A 295 11.84 -2.63 -2.89
CA THR A 295 10.86 -1.61 -2.54
C THR A 295 11.51 -0.60 -1.61
N LEU A 296 11.46 0.68 -1.99
CA LEU A 296 11.97 1.79 -1.20
C LEU A 296 10.82 2.72 -0.84
N HIS A 297 10.63 2.98 0.45
CA HIS A 297 9.82 4.10 0.91
C HIS A 297 10.76 5.22 1.34
N TYR A 298 10.51 6.42 0.81
CA TYR A 298 11.28 7.60 1.14
C TYR A 298 10.31 8.69 1.54
N VAL A 299 10.39 9.07 2.81
CA VAL A 299 9.63 10.15 3.37
C VAL A 299 10.66 11.13 3.94
N ASP A 300 10.71 12.34 3.36
CA ASP A 300 11.47 13.52 3.82
C ASP A 300 13.00 13.52 3.59
N HIS A 301 13.70 14.60 3.19
CA HIS A 301 13.40 16.03 2.97
C HIS A 301 13.82 16.43 1.55
N ASP A 302 13.35 17.59 1.07
CA ASP A 302 13.65 18.23 -0.23
C ASP A 302 15.14 18.48 -0.55
N ASP A 303 16.08 17.92 0.23
CA ASP A 303 17.51 18.08 0.00
C ASP A 303 17.98 17.14 -1.11
N PRO A 304 18.37 17.68 -2.28
CA PRO A 304 18.81 16.88 -3.41
C PRO A 304 20.05 16.04 -3.10
N ALA A 305 20.85 16.43 -2.10
CA ALA A 305 22.07 15.73 -1.71
C ALA A 305 21.81 14.29 -1.23
N ASN A 306 20.58 13.99 -0.78
CA ASN A 306 20.22 12.64 -0.33
C ASN A 306 19.90 11.68 -1.50
N PHE A 307 19.74 12.17 -2.74
CA PHE A 307 19.46 11.30 -3.89
C PHE A 307 20.69 10.62 -4.46
N GLU A 308 21.88 11.22 -4.36
CA GLU A 308 23.10 10.64 -4.93
C GLU A 308 23.44 9.25 -4.36
N PRO A 309 23.40 9.02 -3.03
CA PRO A 309 23.61 7.69 -2.47
C PRO A 309 22.58 6.66 -2.95
N VAL A 310 21.31 7.08 -3.10
CA VAL A 310 20.25 6.21 -3.60
C VAL A 310 20.47 5.86 -5.07
N GLN A 311 20.90 6.81 -5.89
CA GLN A 311 21.27 6.54 -7.28
C GLN A 311 22.46 5.59 -7.38
N ASN A 312 23.51 5.81 -6.59
CA ASN A 312 24.69 4.93 -6.55
C ASN A 312 24.28 3.50 -6.16
N PHE A 313 23.37 3.37 -5.19
CA PHE A 313 22.81 2.09 -4.78
C PHE A 313 22.00 1.42 -5.90
N LEU A 314 21.09 2.16 -6.56
CA LEU A 314 20.29 1.59 -7.66
C LEU A 314 21.16 1.15 -8.85
N ARG A 315 22.26 1.87 -9.15
CA ARG A 315 23.22 1.49 -10.19
C ARG A 315 23.93 0.18 -9.91
N SER A 316 24.20 -0.14 -8.64
CA SER A 316 24.92 -1.37 -8.31
C SER A 316 24.05 -2.64 -8.43
N LEU A 317 22.72 -2.49 -8.42
CA LEU A 317 21.75 -3.58 -8.51
C LEU A 317 21.49 -4.00 -9.97
N HIS A 318 22.51 -4.57 -10.61
CA HIS A 318 22.49 -4.98 -12.01
C HIS A 318 21.45 -6.07 -12.34
N ARG A 319 21.05 -6.91 -11.37
CA ARG A 319 20.03 -7.97 -11.55
C ARG A 319 18.60 -7.55 -11.20
N LEU A 320 18.37 -6.27 -10.91
CA LEU A 320 17.07 -5.79 -10.47
C LEU A 320 16.01 -5.94 -11.57
N GLN A 321 14.95 -6.68 -11.26
CA GLN A 321 13.82 -6.93 -12.16
C GLN A 321 12.56 -6.18 -11.74
N SER A 322 12.39 -5.92 -10.44
CA SER A 322 11.23 -5.22 -9.90
C SER A 322 11.66 -4.08 -8.98
N LEU A 323 11.19 -2.88 -9.26
CA LEU A 323 11.49 -1.68 -8.49
C LEU A 323 10.19 -0.99 -8.12
N ARG A 324 9.97 -0.82 -6.82
CA ARG A 324 8.88 -0.01 -6.28
C ARG A 324 9.46 1.15 -5.47
N ILE A 325 9.08 2.35 -5.86
CA ILE A 325 9.51 3.60 -5.25
C ILE A 325 8.26 4.29 -4.70
N LEU A 326 8.26 4.54 -3.40
CA LEU A 326 7.19 5.23 -2.69
C LEU A 326 7.79 6.51 -2.10
N PHE A 327 8.20 7.42 -2.98
CA PHE A 327 8.81 8.70 -2.66
C PHE A 327 7.78 9.81 -2.82
N LYS A 328 7.82 10.84 -1.97
CA LYS A 328 7.06 12.08 -2.24
C LYS A 328 7.70 12.91 -3.36
N THR A 329 9.03 12.87 -3.47
CA THR A 329 9.79 13.60 -4.47
C THR A 329 10.76 12.65 -5.16
N LEU A 330 10.77 12.70 -6.50
CA LEU A 330 11.67 11.89 -7.31
C LEU A 330 12.80 12.78 -7.88
N PRO A 331 14.02 12.24 -8.02
CA PRO A 331 15.05 12.93 -8.77
C PRO A 331 14.66 13.04 -10.25
N SER A 332 15.22 14.02 -10.95
CA SER A 332 15.00 14.24 -12.38
C SER A 332 15.47 13.06 -13.27
N SER A 333 16.31 12.19 -12.74
CA SER A 333 16.72 10.95 -13.41
C SER A 333 16.94 9.85 -12.38
N LEU A 334 16.67 8.61 -12.79
CA LEU A 334 17.05 7.41 -12.06
C LEU A 334 17.96 6.60 -12.95
N ASP A 335 18.98 6.01 -12.34
CA ASP A 335 19.90 5.14 -13.03
C ASP A 335 19.74 3.73 -12.47
N VAL A 336 19.04 2.92 -13.25
CA VAL A 336 18.54 1.61 -12.84
C VAL A 336 18.88 0.57 -13.90
N SER A 337 18.81 -0.71 -13.53
CA SER A 337 19.12 -1.81 -14.45
C SER A 337 18.20 -1.82 -15.68
N ALA A 338 18.79 -2.08 -16.85
CA ALA A 338 18.05 -2.32 -18.09
C ALA A 338 17.22 -3.63 -18.06
N CYS A 339 17.46 -4.50 -17.07
CA CYS A 339 16.72 -5.74 -16.86
C CYS A 339 15.38 -5.55 -16.14
N LEU A 340 14.99 -4.31 -15.85
CA LEU A 340 13.76 -4.02 -15.12
C LEU A 340 12.52 -4.42 -15.95
N THR A 341 11.69 -5.27 -15.34
CA THR A 341 10.42 -5.76 -15.90
C THR A 341 9.22 -5.17 -15.18
N LYS A 342 9.38 -4.77 -13.92
CA LYS A 342 8.32 -4.16 -13.11
C LYS A 342 8.76 -2.84 -12.51
N LEU A 343 7.95 -1.81 -12.72
CA LEU A 343 8.22 -0.46 -12.23
C LEU A 343 6.97 0.08 -11.53
N TYR A 344 7.10 0.46 -10.26
CA TYR A 344 6.03 1.11 -9.51
C TYR A 344 6.54 2.44 -8.99
N LEU A 345 5.99 3.52 -9.53
CA LEU A 345 6.34 4.89 -9.20
C LEU A 345 5.26 5.49 -8.28
N PRO A 346 5.61 6.51 -7.49
CA PRO A 346 4.72 7.07 -6.47
C PRO A 346 3.47 7.75 -7.04
N GLU A 347 2.47 7.86 -6.17
CA GLU A 347 1.19 8.53 -6.48
C GLU A 347 1.32 10.05 -6.60
N GLU A 348 2.31 10.67 -5.96
CA GLU A 348 2.49 12.13 -5.92
C GLU A 348 3.78 12.53 -6.61
N ALA A 349 3.86 12.36 -7.93
CA ALA A 349 5.06 12.67 -8.69
C ALA A 349 4.94 14.08 -9.32
N GLY A 350 5.60 15.08 -8.72
CA GLY A 350 5.63 16.47 -9.23
C GLY A 350 6.21 16.61 -10.64
N LEU A 351 6.11 17.78 -11.28
CA LEU A 351 6.26 17.85 -12.75
C LEU A 351 7.54 17.33 -13.38
N ALA A 352 8.67 17.49 -12.68
CA ALA A 352 9.96 17.02 -13.15
C ALA A 352 9.89 15.53 -13.55
N TYR A 353 9.10 14.76 -12.80
CA TYR A 353 8.83 13.35 -13.06
C TYR A 353 8.46 13.05 -14.52
N TYR A 354 7.47 13.73 -15.07
CA TYR A 354 6.96 13.39 -16.40
C TYR A 354 7.76 14.06 -17.52
N ARG A 355 8.46 15.16 -17.22
CA ARG A 355 9.29 15.88 -18.20
C ARG A 355 10.64 15.20 -18.44
N THR A 356 11.23 14.62 -17.40
CA THR A 356 12.61 14.11 -17.46
C THR A 356 12.70 12.64 -17.07
N LEU A 357 12.15 12.24 -15.92
CA LEU A 357 12.31 10.88 -15.42
C LEU A 357 11.62 9.85 -16.32
N LEU A 358 10.34 10.04 -16.61
CA LEU A 358 9.56 9.08 -17.38
C LEU A 358 10.13 8.83 -18.80
N PRO A 359 10.50 9.87 -19.59
CA PRO A 359 11.23 9.67 -20.84
C PRO A 359 12.53 8.89 -20.68
N SER A 360 13.34 9.23 -19.66
CA SER A 360 14.62 8.54 -19.43
C SER A 360 14.45 7.05 -19.08
N MET A 361 13.38 6.71 -18.36
CA MET A 361 13.06 5.33 -18.00
C MET A 361 12.60 4.50 -19.21
N ILE A 362 11.93 5.12 -20.18
CA ILE A 362 11.54 4.46 -21.43
C ILE A 362 12.76 4.08 -22.26
N GLU A 363 13.76 4.96 -22.30
CA GLU A 363 15.01 4.72 -23.01
C GLU A 363 15.87 3.65 -22.31
N LYS A 364 16.02 3.75 -20.99
CA LYS A 364 16.91 2.86 -20.22
C LYS A 364 16.33 1.49 -19.91
N CYS A 365 15.00 1.36 -19.80
CA CYS A 365 14.33 0.13 -19.36
C CYS A 365 13.32 -0.38 -20.42
N PRO A 366 13.78 -0.90 -21.56
CA PRO A 366 12.90 -1.36 -22.64
C PRO A 366 12.13 -2.65 -22.30
N LEU A 367 12.52 -3.36 -21.23
CA LEU A 367 11.96 -4.65 -20.85
C LEU A 367 10.75 -4.57 -19.89
N ILE A 368 10.27 -3.36 -19.58
CA ILE A 368 9.13 -3.17 -18.66
C ILE A 368 7.86 -3.81 -19.24
N GLU A 369 7.25 -4.70 -18.43
CA GLU A 369 6.01 -5.43 -18.72
C GLU A 369 4.87 -4.97 -17.78
N ASP A 370 5.20 -4.72 -16.51
CA ASP A 370 4.29 -4.23 -15.47
C ASP A 370 4.70 -2.82 -15.04
N CYS A 371 3.79 -1.86 -15.13
CA CYS A 371 4.07 -0.49 -14.75
C CYS A 371 2.94 0.10 -13.91
N ALA A 372 3.29 0.83 -12.85
CA ALA A 372 2.37 1.68 -12.11
C ALA A 372 2.92 3.11 -12.09
N VAL A 373 2.16 4.06 -12.62
CA VAL A 373 2.56 5.45 -12.77
C VAL A 373 1.40 6.39 -12.50
N THR A 374 1.76 7.59 -12.10
CA THR A 374 0.82 8.68 -11.90
C THR A 374 1.06 9.74 -12.95
N ILE A 375 0.00 10.23 -13.56
CA ILE A 375 0.08 11.38 -14.45
C ILE A 375 -0.92 12.44 -13.99
N PRO A 376 -0.61 13.73 -14.19
CA PRO A 376 -1.59 14.78 -14.00
C PRO A 376 -2.71 14.64 -15.03
N ARG A 377 -3.95 14.82 -14.58
CA ARG A 377 -5.12 14.94 -15.45
C ARG A 377 -5.21 16.39 -15.93
N PHE A 378 -5.25 16.59 -17.24
CA PHE A 378 -5.35 17.92 -17.85
C PHE A 378 -6.58 18.00 -18.75
N ARG A 379 -7.74 17.59 -18.23
CA ARG A 379 -9.04 17.70 -18.91
C ARG A 379 -9.07 17.02 -20.30
N GLY A 380 -8.21 16.01 -20.51
CA GLY A 380 -8.06 15.30 -21.77
C GLY A 380 -7.27 16.03 -22.85
N GLY A 381 -6.58 17.13 -22.51
CA GLY A 381 -5.86 17.97 -23.48
C GLY A 381 -4.62 17.32 -24.10
N ALA A 382 -4.08 17.92 -25.17
CA ALA A 382 -2.89 17.45 -25.87
C ALA A 382 -1.67 17.08 -24.96
N PRO A 383 -1.30 17.84 -23.92
CA PRO A 383 -0.20 17.47 -23.03
C PRO A 383 -0.41 16.13 -22.33
N GLU A 384 -1.64 15.85 -21.93
CA GLU A 384 -2.01 14.60 -21.27
C GLU A 384 -1.97 13.43 -22.25
N VAL A 385 -2.52 13.62 -23.46
CA VAL A 385 -2.47 12.59 -24.50
C VAL A 385 -1.03 12.24 -24.90
N ARG A 386 -0.12 13.22 -24.90
CA ARG A 386 1.32 12.96 -25.08
C ARG A 386 1.89 12.06 -23.99
N LEU A 387 1.46 12.17 -22.73
CA LEU A 387 1.90 11.28 -21.66
C LEU A 387 1.39 9.84 -21.85
N TYR A 388 0.15 9.65 -22.30
CA TYR A 388 -0.37 8.33 -22.66
C TYR A 388 0.45 7.69 -23.78
N ARG A 389 0.75 8.46 -24.83
CA ARG A 389 1.60 7.99 -25.93
C ARG A 389 3.03 7.70 -25.45
N LEU A 390 3.59 8.56 -24.59
CA LEU A 390 4.92 8.34 -24.02
C LEU A 390 4.97 6.99 -23.29
N ILE A 391 4.01 6.68 -22.41
CA ILE A 391 3.89 5.38 -21.73
C ILE A 391 3.74 4.23 -22.74
N GLY A 392 2.94 4.42 -23.80
CA GLY A 392 2.78 3.44 -24.88
C GLY A 392 4.07 3.15 -25.66
N SER A 393 5.13 3.94 -25.49
CA SER A 393 6.42 3.73 -26.14
C SER A 393 7.26 2.62 -25.50
N TRP A 394 6.88 2.08 -24.33
CA TRP A 394 7.47 0.85 -23.81
C TRP A 394 7.08 -0.35 -24.68
N PRO A 395 8.05 -1.03 -25.32
CA PRO A 395 7.75 -2.05 -26.31
C PRO A 395 7.11 -3.28 -25.66
N ARG A 396 7.47 -3.61 -24.42
CA ARG A 396 6.97 -4.80 -23.72
C ARG A 396 5.85 -4.55 -22.71
N LEU A 397 5.38 -3.31 -22.52
CA LEU A 397 4.37 -3.01 -21.51
C LEU A 397 3.06 -3.77 -21.79
N ARG A 398 2.61 -4.60 -20.85
CA ARG A 398 1.38 -5.40 -20.94
C ARG A 398 0.35 -5.01 -19.89
N HIS A 399 0.82 -4.65 -18.69
CA HIS A 399 -0.03 -4.34 -17.56
C HIS A 399 0.30 -2.95 -17.02
N LEU A 400 -0.70 -2.07 -17.03
CA LEU A 400 -0.55 -0.70 -16.57
C LEU A 400 -1.56 -0.39 -15.45
N ALA A 401 -1.06 0.05 -14.31
CA ALA A 401 -1.84 0.74 -13.29
C ALA A 401 -1.58 2.24 -13.41
N LEU A 402 -2.59 2.97 -13.83
CA LEU A 402 -2.53 4.40 -14.09
C LEU A 402 -3.33 5.15 -13.04
N THR A 403 -2.64 6.02 -12.31
CA THR A 403 -3.28 6.97 -11.41
C THR A 403 -3.37 8.32 -12.11
N LEU A 404 -4.58 8.84 -12.24
CA LEU A 404 -4.85 10.18 -12.73
C LEU A 404 -4.91 11.13 -11.55
N ASP A 405 -3.94 12.04 -11.45
CA ASP A 405 -3.91 13.04 -10.41
C ASP A 405 -4.74 14.26 -10.83
N ALA A 406 -5.88 14.43 -10.17
CA ALA A 406 -6.76 15.58 -10.31
C ALA A 406 -6.45 16.69 -9.29
N SER A 407 -5.35 16.58 -8.54
CA SER A 407 -4.86 17.67 -7.71
C SER A 407 -4.34 18.78 -8.64
N SER A 408 -5.14 19.83 -8.78
CA SER A 408 -4.81 20.95 -9.65
C SER A 408 -3.58 21.68 -9.10
N VAL A 409 -2.39 21.44 -9.66
CA VAL A 409 -1.18 22.22 -9.34
C VAL A 409 -1.39 23.66 -9.80
N LEU A 410 -1.66 24.52 -8.81
CA LEU A 410 -2.21 25.88 -8.95
C LEU A 410 -1.33 26.85 -9.76
N GLU A 411 -0.05 26.56 -9.98
CA GLU A 411 0.88 27.48 -10.67
C GLU A 411 1.07 27.15 -12.15
N GLU A 412 0.92 25.89 -12.57
CA GLU A 412 1.35 25.45 -13.89
C GLU A 412 0.19 25.30 -14.89
N GLN A 413 -1.06 25.30 -14.42
CA GLN A 413 -2.24 25.46 -15.29
C GLN A 413 -2.34 26.85 -15.94
N GLN A 414 -1.51 27.82 -15.52
CA GLN A 414 -1.36 29.10 -16.22
C GLN A 414 -0.54 28.98 -17.52
N LEU A 415 0.25 27.91 -17.70
CA LEU A 415 1.10 27.69 -18.87
C LEU A 415 0.41 26.91 -20.00
N PHE A 416 -0.73 26.28 -19.73
CA PHE A 416 -1.47 25.52 -20.73
C PHE A 416 -2.76 26.25 -21.05
N GLU A 417 -2.85 26.81 -22.26
CA GLU A 417 -4.05 27.49 -22.73
C GLU A 417 -5.27 26.58 -22.55
N PRO A 418 -6.38 27.10 -21.99
CA PRO A 418 -7.62 26.34 -21.94
C PRO A 418 -7.97 25.88 -23.35
N ARG A 419 -8.49 24.66 -23.49
CA ARG A 419 -9.35 24.36 -24.63
C ARG A 419 -10.38 25.47 -24.72
N HIS A 420 -10.37 26.24 -25.80
CA HIS A 420 -11.53 27.00 -26.21
C HIS A 420 -12.61 25.97 -26.54
N VAL A 421 -13.41 25.60 -25.52
CA VAL A 421 -14.59 24.80 -25.73
C VAL A 421 -15.56 25.69 -26.50
N SER A 422 -15.56 25.58 -27.82
CA SER A 422 -16.66 26.03 -28.66
C SER A 422 -17.85 25.14 -28.31
N LEU A 423 -18.63 25.55 -27.30
CA LEU A 423 -19.93 24.96 -27.04
C LEU A 423 -20.80 25.11 -28.31
N PRO A 424 -21.75 24.18 -28.56
CA PRO A 424 -22.67 24.29 -29.68
C PRO A 424 -23.30 25.68 -29.71
N GLN A 425 -23.02 26.39 -30.79
CA GLN A 425 -23.38 27.77 -30.98
C GLN A 425 -24.85 27.82 -31.39
N ASP A 426 -25.76 27.62 -30.43
CA ASP A 426 -27.19 27.84 -30.65
C ASP A 426 -27.70 28.92 -29.68
N GLN A 427 -27.82 30.11 -30.26
CA GLN A 427 -28.82 31.15 -29.98
C GLN A 427 -28.95 31.67 -28.54
N SER A 428 -28.04 32.57 -28.17
CA SER A 428 -28.47 33.87 -27.63
C SER A 428 -27.41 34.93 -27.84
N ASN A 429 -27.76 35.97 -28.59
CA ASN A 429 -27.00 37.22 -28.67
C ASN A 429 -26.78 37.80 -27.27
N SER A 430 -25.61 38.40 -27.09
CA SER A 430 -25.09 39.03 -25.87
C SER A 430 -24.55 38.08 -24.80
N VAL A 431 -23.22 38.14 -24.62
CA VAL A 431 -22.46 38.13 -23.35
C VAL A 431 -21.07 37.56 -23.66
N GLY A 432 -20.24 38.35 -24.34
CA GLY A 432 -18.80 38.10 -24.48
C GLY A 432 -17.99 38.43 -23.21
N ALA A 433 -18.64 38.55 -22.05
CA ALA A 433 -18.05 39.02 -20.80
C ALA A 433 -18.48 38.25 -19.53
N GLY A 434 -19.27 37.15 -19.66
CA GLY A 434 -19.99 36.54 -18.53
C GLY A 434 -19.44 35.24 -17.96
N PHE A 435 -18.36 34.69 -18.53
CA PHE A 435 -17.69 33.51 -17.95
C PHE A 435 -16.60 33.91 -16.96
N ASP A 436 -15.75 34.87 -17.31
CA ASP A 436 -14.57 35.22 -16.49
C ASP A 436 -14.94 35.82 -15.13
N ASP A 437 -15.99 36.65 -15.07
CA ASP A 437 -16.38 37.33 -13.83
C ASP A 437 -17.06 36.37 -12.82
N TRP A 438 -17.77 35.34 -13.30
CA TRP A 438 -18.37 34.32 -12.43
C TRP A 438 -17.34 33.26 -11.98
N ASP A 439 -16.47 32.82 -12.89
CA ASP A 439 -15.42 31.83 -12.60
C ASP A 439 -14.35 32.42 -11.65
N GLY A 440 -14.13 33.74 -11.71
CA GLY A 440 -13.26 34.51 -10.81
C GLY A 440 -13.83 34.78 -9.41
N GLN A 441 -15.10 34.46 -9.14
CA GLN A 441 -15.70 34.68 -7.81
C GLN A 441 -14.96 33.85 -6.75
N VAL A 442 -14.36 34.57 -5.82
CA VAL A 442 -13.51 34.02 -4.77
C VAL A 442 -14.34 33.75 -3.52
N ARG A 443 -14.21 32.56 -2.92
CA ARG A 443 -14.69 32.36 -1.54
C ARG A 443 -13.87 33.22 -0.57
N ALA A 444 -14.54 33.92 0.35
CA ALA A 444 -13.87 34.73 1.37
C ALA A 444 -12.75 33.90 2.03
N ALA A 445 -11.52 34.39 1.90
CA ALA A 445 -10.36 33.71 2.45
C ALA A 445 -10.50 33.68 3.98
N ARG A 446 -10.47 32.49 4.58
CA ARG A 446 -10.12 32.38 5.99
C ARG A 446 -8.61 32.58 6.09
N ILE A 447 -8.14 33.26 7.12
CA ILE A 447 -6.72 33.57 7.34
C ILE A 447 -5.89 32.28 7.18
N GLY A 448 -4.96 32.28 6.23
CA GLY A 448 -4.06 31.15 5.94
C GLY A 448 -4.53 30.16 4.87
N ILE A 449 -5.75 30.25 4.34
CA ILE A 449 -6.25 29.34 3.30
C ILE A 449 -6.19 30.03 1.92
N PRO A 450 -5.59 29.39 0.89
CA PRO A 450 -5.63 29.88 -0.48
C PRO A 450 -7.06 30.17 -0.95
N LYS A 451 -7.22 31.26 -1.69
CA LYS A 451 -8.48 31.69 -2.29
C LYS A 451 -9.00 30.64 -3.28
N ILE A 452 -9.99 29.85 -2.88
CA ILE A 452 -10.68 28.90 -3.77
C ILE A 452 -11.63 29.68 -4.69
N THR A 453 -11.42 29.58 -5.99
CA THR A 453 -12.29 30.16 -7.03
C THR A 453 -13.27 29.12 -7.57
N LYS A 454 -14.42 29.56 -8.10
CA LYS A 454 -15.34 28.68 -8.83
C LYS A 454 -14.68 28.00 -10.02
N ARG A 455 -13.78 28.72 -10.71
CA ARG A 455 -12.95 28.17 -11.80
C ARG A 455 -12.16 26.95 -11.38
N TRP A 456 -11.52 27.00 -10.22
CA TRP A 456 -10.71 25.90 -9.74
C TRP A 456 -11.58 24.70 -9.34
N VAL A 457 -12.71 24.94 -8.65
CA VAL A 457 -13.67 23.86 -8.34
C VAL A 457 -14.18 23.21 -9.63
N ARG A 458 -14.48 24.01 -10.64
CA ARG A 458 -14.88 23.53 -11.97
C ARG A 458 -13.81 22.63 -12.60
N ASN A 459 -12.55 23.06 -12.61
CA ASN A 459 -11.45 22.27 -13.16
C ASN A 459 -11.29 20.94 -12.41
N VAL A 460 -11.29 20.98 -11.08
CA VAL A 460 -11.19 19.78 -10.24
C VAL A 460 -12.34 18.81 -10.51
N MET A 461 -13.57 19.30 -10.69
CA MET A 461 -14.71 18.44 -11.09
C MET A 461 -14.49 17.77 -12.44
N ILE A 462 -13.97 18.49 -13.44
CA ILE A 462 -13.68 17.94 -14.77
C ILE A 462 -12.58 16.87 -14.67
N ASP A 463 -11.51 17.16 -13.93
CA ASP A 463 -10.37 16.25 -13.78
C ASP A 463 -10.72 15.01 -12.93
N MET A 464 -11.67 15.12 -11.98
CA MET A 464 -12.21 13.98 -11.24
C MET A 464 -13.06 13.02 -12.09
N ALA A 465 -13.69 13.52 -13.15
CA ALA A 465 -14.67 12.76 -13.93
C ALA A 465 -14.02 11.64 -14.75
N ALA A 466 -14.11 10.40 -14.27
CA ALA A 466 -13.66 9.21 -14.99
C ALA A 466 -14.81 8.22 -15.21
N ASP A 467 -15.14 7.97 -16.47
CA ASP A 467 -16.12 6.98 -16.90
C ASP A 467 -15.47 5.90 -17.79
N GLU A 468 -16.29 4.96 -18.22
CA GLU A 468 -15.90 3.85 -19.11
C GLU A 468 -15.24 4.37 -20.40
N SER A 469 -15.87 5.37 -21.01
CA SER A 469 -15.41 5.98 -22.27
C SER A 469 -14.01 6.55 -22.14
N LEU A 470 -13.69 7.21 -21.02
CA LEU A 470 -12.34 7.70 -20.77
C LEU A 470 -11.34 6.56 -20.61
N ALA A 471 -11.67 5.54 -19.82
CA ALA A 471 -10.77 4.41 -19.59
C ALA A 471 -10.44 3.68 -20.91
N LEU A 472 -11.43 3.50 -21.78
CA LEU A 472 -11.26 2.95 -23.13
C LEU A 472 -10.42 3.87 -24.02
N ALA A 473 -10.68 5.18 -24.02
CA ALA A 473 -9.92 6.15 -24.81
C ALA A 473 -8.44 6.21 -24.38
N ILE A 474 -8.14 6.11 -23.08
CA ILE A 474 -6.78 6.04 -22.56
C ILE A 474 -6.11 4.74 -23.03
N PHE A 475 -6.79 3.61 -22.89
CA PHE A 475 -6.29 2.31 -23.35
C PHE A 475 -5.92 2.34 -24.84
N GLU A 476 -6.79 2.95 -25.64
CA GLU A 476 -6.58 3.12 -27.08
C GLU A 476 -5.41 4.06 -27.39
N ALA A 477 -5.32 5.22 -26.72
CA ALA A 477 -4.22 6.17 -26.92
C ALA A 477 -2.84 5.54 -26.65
N ILE A 478 -2.74 4.69 -25.62
CA ILE A 478 -1.53 3.93 -25.30
C ILE A 478 -1.28 2.84 -26.34
N SER A 479 -2.32 2.09 -26.73
CA SER A 479 -2.22 0.98 -27.67
C SER A 479 -1.84 1.43 -29.08
N ARG A 480 -2.37 2.56 -29.55
CA ARG A 480 -2.04 3.13 -30.87
C ARG A 480 -0.55 3.42 -31.00
N ARG A 481 0.13 3.88 -29.94
CA ARG A 481 1.58 4.11 -29.97
C ARG A 481 2.40 2.83 -30.07
N LYS A 482 1.87 1.69 -29.59
CA LYS A 482 2.53 0.38 -29.72
C LYS A 482 2.47 -0.16 -31.15
N GLN A 483 1.50 0.28 -31.94
CA GLN A 483 1.37 -0.10 -33.33
C GLN A 483 2.42 0.69 -34.16
N VAL A 484 3.38 -0.04 -34.74
CA VAL A 484 4.38 0.44 -35.72
C VAL A 484 5.63 1.15 -35.15
N ARG A 485 6.72 0.38 -35.02
CA ARG A 485 8.09 0.85 -35.28
C ARG A 485 8.73 -0.06 -36.33
N ARG A 486 8.71 0.34 -37.59
CA ARG A 486 9.67 -0.18 -38.58
C ARG A 486 10.95 0.62 -38.36
N ASP A 487 11.95 -0.01 -37.76
CA ASP A 487 13.28 0.58 -37.72
C ASP A 487 13.82 0.63 -39.15
N SER A 488 13.99 1.84 -39.69
CA SER A 488 14.50 2.07 -41.04
C SER A 488 15.99 1.74 -41.16
N SER A 489 16.69 1.56 -40.04
CA SER A 489 18.15 1.33 -39.99
C SER A 489 18.53 -0.13 -39.74
N THR A 490 17.70 -0.88 -39.02
CA THR A 490 17.90 -2.31 -38.82
C THR A 490 16.62 -3.05 -39.21
N SER A 491 16.70 -4.00 -40.13
CA SER A 491 15.57 -4.82 -40.61
C SER A 491 15.00 -5.76 -39.52
N ARG A 492 15.10 -5.40 -38.24
CA ARG A 492 14.50 -6.09 -37.10
C ARG A 492 13.21 -5.37 -36.72
N VAL A 493 12.09 -6.02 -37.03
CA VAL A 493 10.79 -5.64 -36.47
C VAL A 493 10.82 -5.94 -34.97
N ILE A 494 11.02 -4.92 -34.14
CA ILE A 494 10.73 -5.04 -32.71
C ILE A 494 9.21 -5.04 -32.61
N THR A 495 8.62 -6.23 -32.55
CA THR A 495 7.18 -6.39 -32.31
C THR A 495 6.88 -5.94 -30.88
N ALA A 496 6.28 -4.76 -30.75
CA ALA A 496 5.77 -4.31 -29.46
C ALA A 496 4.67 -5.27 -29.00
N LEU A 497 4.72 -5.69 -27.73
CA LEU A 497 3.67 -6.48 -27.13
C LEU A 497 2.43 -5.60 -26.91
N PRO A 498 1.22 -6.12 -27.19
CA PRO A 498 -0.01 -5.38 -26.97
C PRO A 498 -0.22 -5.13 -25.47
N LEU A 499 -0.87 -4.01 -25.17
CA LEU A 499 -1.39 -3.78 -23.82
C LEU A 499 -2.53 -4.79 -23.56
N GLU A 500 -2.45 -5.52 -22.46
CA GLU A 500 -3.41 -6.54 -22.06
C GLU A 500 -4.39 -5.99 -21.01
N THR A 501 -3.88 -5.22 -20.04
CA THR A 501 -4.70 -4.70 -18.95
C THR A 501 -4.32 -3.26 -18.60
N LEU A 502 -5.34 -2.41 -18.40
CA LEU A 502 -5.22 -1.08 -17.84
C LEU A 502 -6.12 -0.97 -16.62
N SER A 503 -5.57 -0.58 -15.48
CA SER A 503 -6.36 -0.13 -14.33
C SER A 503 -6.21 1.38 -14.22
N VAL A 504 -7.31 2.13 -14.34
CA VAL A 504 -7.35 3.58 -14.18
C VAL A 504 -8.00 3.91 -12.84
N ARG A 505 -7.35 4.74 -12.04
CA ARG A 505 -7.95 5.34 -10.85
C ARG A 505 -7.72 6.84 -10.84
N VAL A 506 -8.63 7.59 -10.25
CA VAL A 506 -8.45 9.04 -10.05
C VAL A 506 -8.15 9.30 -8.59
N ILE A 507 -7.22 10.21 -8.32
CA ILE A 507 -6.92 10.73 -6.99
C ILE A 507 -6.90 12.25 -7.03
N GLY A 508 -6.68 12.88 -5.89
CA GLY A 508 -6.32 14.29 -5.86
C GLY A 508 -7.49 15.27 -5.87
N GLY A 509 -8.67 14.85 -6.35
CA GLY A 509 -9.84 15.70 -6.49
C GLY A 509 -10.45 16.23 -5.18
N GLY A 510 -10.02 15.66 -4.06
CA GLY A 510 -10.41 16.09 -2.71
C GLY A 510 -9.38 16.97 -1.99
N TYR A 511 -8.16 17.16 -2.53
CA TYR A 511 -7.15 18.01 -1.90
C TYR A 511 -7.44 19.47 -2.20
N LEU A 512 -8.57 19.95 -1.67
CA LEU A 512 -8.93 21.34 -1.78
C LEU A 512 -8.08 22.24 -0.85
N HIS A 513 -7.24 21.63 0.00
CA HIS A 513 -6.36 22.26 0.98
C HIS A 513 -5.07 21.45 1.16
N SER A 514 -4.03 22.11 1.68
CA SER A 514 -2.74 21.51 2.05
C SER A 514 -2.90 20.20 2.84
N PRO A 515 -2.02 19.19 2.65
CA PRO A 515 -2.05 17.93 3.40
C PRO A 515 -2.12 18.11 4.92
N PHE A 516 -1.64 19.25 5.44
CA PHE A 516 -1.61 19.56 6.87
C PHE A 516 -2.94 20.06 7.44
N ASP A 517 -3.94 20.39 6.62
CA ASP A 517 -5.21 21.00 7.07
C ASP A 517 -6.41 20.03 7.12
N TYR A 518 -6.19 18.75 6.83
CA TYR A 518 -7.24 17.71 6.82
C TYR A 518 -7.99 17.59 8.16
N GLN A 519 -7.35 17.97 9.27
CA GLN A 519 -7.97 17.90 10.61
C GLN A 519 -8.64 19.20 11.07
N ARG A 520 -8.36 20.35 10.43
CA ARG A 520 -8.86 21.66 10.90
C ARG A 520 -9.95 22.27 10.02
N SER A 521 -10.01 21.89 8.74
CA SER A 521 -11.02 22.38 7.83
C SER A 521 -12.24 21.46 7.84
N GLY A 522 -13.29 21.81 8.59
CA GLY A 522 -14.64 21.21 8.47
C GLY A 522 -15.32 21.44 7.10
N MET A 523 -14.53 21.70 6.06
CA MET A 523 -14.91 21.95 4.68
C MET A 523 -14.39 20.77 3.85
N ASN A 524 -15.20 19.93 3.20
CA ASN A 524 -16.65 19.91 3.08
C ASN A 524 -17.09 18.48 2.72
N SER A 525 -17.79 17.76 3.61
CA SER A 525 -18.51 16.51 3.29
C SER A 525 -19.40 16.61 2.04
N LYS A 526 -19.75 17.84 1.65
CA LYS A 526 -20.47 18.21 0.44
C LYS A 526 -19.72 17.92 -0.87
N MET A 527 -18.41 18.19 -0.98
CA MET A 527 -17.63 17.84 -2.18
C MET A 527 -17.35 16.34 -2.26
N LEU A 528 -17.22 15.70 -1.09
CA LEU A 528 -16.99 14.26 -1.00
C LEU A 528 -18.04 13.44 -1.76
N ARG A 529 -19.29 13.92 -1.86
CA ARG A 529 -20.34 13.26 -2.65
C ARG A 529 -20.04 13.27 -4.16
N PHE A 530 -19.66 14.42 -4.72
CA PHE A 530 -19.24 14.53 -6.12
C PHE A 530 -18.00 13.67 -6.35
N LYS A 531 -17.01 13.77 -5.46
CA LYS A 531 -15.79 12.96 -5.49
C LYS A 531 -16.10 11.46 -5.56
N LEU A 532 -16.88 10.93 -4.61
CA LEU A 532 -17.23 9.50 -4.57
C LEU A 532 -17.97 9.05 -5.82
N ASN A 533 -18.82 9.89 -6.41
CA ASN A 533 -19.56 9.52 -7.61
C ASN A 533 -18.71 9.59 -8.88
N MET A 534 -17.80 10.57 -8.99
CA MET A 534 -17.07 10.90 -10.21
C MET A 534 -15.68 10.26 -10.31
N GLU A 535 -14.97 10.07 -9.18
CA GLU A 535 -13.66 9.39 -9.11
C GLU A 535 -13.82 7.86 -9.23
N ARG A 536 -14.49 7.39 -10.29
CA ARG A 536 -14.67 5.96 -10.53
C ARG A 536 -13.36 5.36 -10.98
N SER A 537 -13.06 4.17 -10.47
CA SER A 537 -11.92 3.38 -10.91
C SER A 537 -12.39 2.36 -11.93
N TRP A 538 -11.60 2.14 -12.97
CA TRP A 538 -11.95 1.27 -14.08
C TRP A 538 -10.82 0.29 -14.36
N ARG A 539 -11.18 -0.92 -14.74
CA ARG A 539 -10.25 -1.92 -15.27
C ARG A 539 -10.68 -2.26 -16.68
N VAL A 540 -9.80 -2.04 -17.64
CA VAL A 540 -9.96 -2.44 -19.03
C VAL A 540 -9.06 -3.65 -19.28
N THR A 541 -9.64 -4.73 -19.77
CA THR A 541 -8.91 -5.96 -20.13
C THR A 541 -9.21 -6.34 -21.56
N ARG A 542 -8.17 -6.71 -22.31
CA ARG A 542 -8.34 -7.34 -23.62
C ARG A 542 -8.92 -8.74 -23.45
N ASP A 543 -9.79 -9.15 -24.38
CA ASP A 543 -10.28 -10.53 -24.39
C ASP A 543 -9.10 -11.51 -24.53
N PRO A 544 -9.03 -12.57 -23.70
CA PRO A 544 -7.94 -13.53 -23.76
C PRO A 544 -7.99 -14.43 -25.00
N ARG A 545 -9.12 -14.51 -25.71
CA ARG A 545 -9.24 -15.34 -26.91
C ARG A 545 -8.57 -14.70 -28.11
N ASP A 546 -7.79 -15.48 -28.84
CA ASP A 546 -6.98 -14.98 -29.96
C ASP A 546 -7.82 -14.44 -31.13
N ASP A 547 -9.05 -14.92 -31.31
CA ASP A 547 -10.03 -14.46 -32.31
C ASP A 547 -10.82 -13.21 -31.88
N HIS A 548 -10.74 -12.82 -30.61
CA HIS A 548 -11.43 -11.66 -30.05
C HIS A 548 -10.47 -10.62 -29.47
N ARG A 549 -9.19 -10.62 -29.85
CA ARG A 549 -8.18 -9.70 -29.29
C ARG A 549 -8.50 -8.23 -29.49
N ASP A 550 -9.38 -7.86 -30.41
CA ASP A 550 -9.84 -6.47 -30.60
C ASP A 550 -10.96 -6.06 -29.63
N VAL A 551 -11.55 -7.02 -28.91
CA VAL A 551 -12.59 -6.77 -27.91
C VAL A 551 -11.97 -6.36 -26.59
N LEU A 552 -12.44 -5.25 -26.04
CA LEU A 552 -12.05 -4.73 -24.74
C LEU A 552 -13.23 -4.82 -23.76
N HIS A 553 -12.96 -5.33 -22.57
CA HIS A 553 -13.93 -5.39 -21.47
C HIS A 553 -13.56 -4.34 -20.44
N ALA A 554 -14.45 -3.39 -20.19
CA ALA A 554 -14.27 -2.35 -19.17
C ALA A 554 -15.21 -2.61 -17.98
N VAL A 555 -14.65 -2.63 -16.78
CA VAL A 555 -15.40 -2.90 -15.55
C VAL A 555 -15.07 -1.85 -14.48
N GLU A 556 -16.09 -1.28 -13.86
CA GLU A 556 -15.93 -0.39 -12.71
C GLU A 556 -15.44 -1.18 -11.49
N VAL A 557 -14.28 -0.80 -10.97
CA VAL A 557 -13.66 -1.40 -9.78
C VAL A 557 -14.19 -0.70 -8.53
N GLY A 558 -14.63 -1.45 -7.52
CA GLY A 558 -15.08 -0.90 -6.24
C GLY A 558 -16.51 -0.35 -6.25
N ARG A 559 -17.31 -0.62 -7.29
CA ARG A 559 -18.70 -0.16 -7.42
C ARG A 559 -19.55 -0.46 -6.18
N ALA A 560 -19.48 -1.68 -5.65
CA ALA A 560 -20.26 -2.09 -4.47
C ALA A 560 -19.88 -1.25 -3.23
N GLN A 561 -18.58 -1.08 -2.96
CA GLN A 561 -18.08 -0.27 -1.84
C GLN A 561 -18.47 1.21 -2.00
N ARG A 562 -18.43 1.74 -3.22
CA ARG A 562 -18.89 3.11 -3.52
C ARG A 562 -20.38 3.28 -3.20
N VAL A 563 -21.23 2.36 -3.68
CA VAL A 563 -22.68 2.40 -3.45
C VAL A 563 -23.00 2.28 -1.95
N GLU A 564 -22.30 1.41 -1.22
CA GLU A 564 -22.46 1.28 0.24
C GLU A 564 -22.02 2.55 0.98
N THR A 565 -20.84 3.08 0.63
CA THR A 565 -20.33 4.33 1.21
C THR A 565 -21.29 5.48 0.94
N GLU A 566 -21.80 5.57 -0.29
CA GLU A 566 -22.78 6.58 -0.69
C GLU A 566 -24.09 6.46 0.09
N ALA A 567 -24.61 5.23 0.28
CA ALA A 567 -25.81 4.98 1.08
C ALA A 567 -25.62 5.34 2.56
N SER A 568 -24.39 5.22 3.08
CA SER A 568 -24.06 5.59 4.47
C SER A 568 -24.00 7.10 4.71
N LEU A 569 -23.82 7.91 3.65
CA LEU A 569 -23.79 9.35 3.75
C LEU A 569 -25.21 9.90 3.89
N VAL A 570 -25.62 10.20 5.13
CA VAL A 570 -26.92 10.81 5.49
C VAL A 570 -27.36 11.86 4.47
N GLU A 571 -28.60 11.76 3.98
CA GLU A 571 -29.27 12.71 3.07
C GLU A 571 -29.43 14.10 3.72
N ARG A 572 -28.33 14.82 3.92
CA ARG A 572 -28.35 16.26 4.12
C ARG A 572 -28.54 16.97 2.79
N GLU A 573 -29.14 18.15 2.85
CA GLU A 573 -29.39 19.07 1.73
C GLU A 573 -28.27 19.08 0.70
N GLU A 574 -28.67 19.05 -0.58
CA GLU A 574 -27.74 19.11 -1.68
C GLU A 574 -26.90 20.39 -1.61
N PRO A 575 -25.59 20.32 -1.91
CA PRO A 575 -24.75 21.50 -1.91
C PRO A 575 -25.10 22.42 -3.09
N LEU A 576 -26.10 23.30 -2.94
CA LEU A 576 -26.57 24.18 -4.02
C LEU A 576 -25.43 24.92 -4.73
N GLU A 577 -24.37 25.30 -4.01
CA GLU A 577 -23.19 25.95 -4.55
C GLU A 577 -22.32 25.05 -5.46
N TYR A 578 -22.10 23.79 -5.10
CA TYR A 578 -21.35 22.87 -5.97
C TYR A 578 -22.23 22.35 -7.09
N LEU A 579 -23.52 22.17 -6.84
CA LEU A 579 -24.49 21.75 -7.84
C LEU A 579 -24.62 22.81 -8.94
N CYS A 580 -24.59 24.12 -8.63
CA CYS A 580 -24.65 25.14 -9.67
C CYS A 580 -23.39 25.15 -10.56
N ILE A 581 -22.21 24.86 -10.00
CA ILE A 581 -20.98 24.66 -10.77
C ILE A 581 -21.09 23.39 -11.63
N PHE A 582 -21.50 22.29 -11.02
CA PHE A 582 -21.71 21.01 -11.70
C PHE A 582 -22.66 21.15 -12.90
N ARG A 583 -23.83 21.76 -12.70
CA ARG A 583 -24.86 21.94 -13.75
C ARG A 583 -24.41 22.88 -14.87
N ARG A 584 -23.45 23.76 -14.60
CA ARG A 584 -22.82 24.59 -15.63
C ARG A 584 -21.81 23.80 -16.48
N ILE A 585 -21.20 22.75 -15.94
CA ILE A 585 -20.32 21.84 -16.69
C ILE A 585 -21.15 20.79 -17.45
N TRP A 586 -22.10 20.16 -16.75
CA TRP A 586 -22.98 19.14 -17.27
C TRP A 586 -24.45 19.51 -16.98
N PRO A 587 -25.14 20.11 -17.97
CA PRO A 587 -26.57 20.39 -17.87
C PRO A 587 -27.40 19.11 -17.66
N GLU A 588 -28.63 19.26 -17.19
CA GLU A 588 -29.58 18.14 -17.08
C GLU A 588 -29.76 17.44 -18.44
N ARG A 589 -29.60 16.11 -18.46
CA ARG A 589 -29.82 15.33 -19.69
C ARG A 589 -31.30 15.24 -20.04
N THR A 590 -32.12 15.13 -19.01
CA THR A 590 -33.59 15.15 -19.10
C THR A 590 -34.13 15.94 -17.93
N ARG A 591 -35.30 16.59 -18.08
CA ARG A 591 -35.87 17.41 -17.01
C ARG A 591 -36.03 16.59 -15.73
N GLY A 592 -35.32 16.98 -14.67
CA GLY A 592 -35.34 16.27 -13.38
C GLY A 592 -34.42 15.06 -13.28
N SER A 593 -33.48 14.86 -14.21
CA SER A 593 -32.45 13.84 -14.07
C SER A 593 -31.53 14.13 -12.89
N HIS A 594 -31.10 13.06 -12.24
CA HIS A 594 -30.26 13.16 -11.05
C HIS A 594 -28.81 13.47 -11.45
N TRP A 595 -28.15 14.42 -10.77
CA TRP A 595 -26.79 14.88 -11.12
C TRP A 595 -25.77 13.74 -11.17
N ARG A 596 -25.96 12.69 -10.35
CA ARG A 596 -25.16 11.44 -10.32
C ARG A 596 -25.04 10.71 -11.67
N ASP A 597 -26.02 10.88 -12.55
CA ASP A 597 -26.08 10.24 -13.88
C ASP A 597 -25.87 11.25 -15.03
N ASP A 598 -25.82 12.53 -14.68
CA ASP A 598 -25.71 13.67 -15.60
C ASP A 598 -24.29 14.19 -15.68
N TRP A 599 -23.33 13.31 -15.83
CA TRP A 599 -21.96 13.70 -16.18
C TRP A 599 -21.33 12.66 -17.08
N ARG A 600 -20.29 13.09 -17.76
CA ARG A 600 -19.40 12.25 -18.55
C ARG A 600 -18.02 12.84 -18.50
N SER A 601 -17.01 12.00 -18.60
CA SER A 601 -15.64 12.48 -18.75
C SER A 601 -15.50 13.35 -19.99
N TRP A 602 -14.52 14.25 -19.98
CA TRP A 602 -14.16 14.97 -21.20
C TRP A 602 -13.33 14.07 -22.13
N PRO A 603 -13.63 14.08 -23.45
CA PRO A 603 -12.91 13.25 -24.40
C PRO A 603 -11.44 13.68 -24.50
N LEU A 604 -10.58 12.70 -24.78
CA LEU A 604 -9.18 12.96 -25.11
C LEU A 604 -9.08 13.74 -26.42
N GLU A 605 -8.06 14.59 -26.53
CA GLU A 605 -7.79 15.30 -27.80
C GLU A 605 -7.42 14.30 -28.88
N SER A 606 -8.04 14.44 -30.04
CA SER A 606 -7.52 13.84 -31.25
C SER A 606 -6.20 14.53 -31.59
N LEU A 607 -5.08 13.91 -31.22
CA LEU A 607 -3.80 14.19 -31.84
C LEU A 607 -3.78 13.51 -33.21
N GLU A 608 -4.68 13.95 -34.10
CA GLU A 608 -4.47 13.86 -35.54
C GLU A 608 -3.39 14.91 -35.83
N ASP A 609 -2.30 14.52 -36.50
CA ASP A 609 -1.16 15.39 -36.88
C ASP A 609 -0.03 15.61 -35.84
N GLU A 610 0.63 14.54 -35.37
CA GLU A 610 2.07 14.59 -35.00
C GLU A 610 2.83 13.36 -35.52
#